data_AF-A0A537PPI7-F1
#
_entry.id   AF-A0A537PPI7-F1
#
_cell.length_a   1.000
_cell.length_b   1.000
_cell.length_c   1.000
_cell.angle_alpha   90.00
_cell.angle_beta   90.00
_cell.angle_gamma   90.00
#
_symmetry.space_group_name_H-M   'P 1'
#
loop_
_entity.id
_entity.type
_entity.pdbx_description
1 polymer ?
#
loop_
_entity_poly.entity_id
_entity_poly.type
_entity_poly.pdbx_seq_one_letter_code
_entity_poly.pdbx_strand_id
1 'polypeptide(L)'
;MLEKEGVTGAAVAPIVGRNMMLWGVGGIFGYACFGFIADLIGRRPTIALYNIGTLILGLTLFLVVDNMAPYPYLLLLYGFFVLGVFSGHAVYIPELFPTHVRATAVSFCNGGARVITSFGPLVAGLLAAPFGGNFTSPRH
;
A
#
# COMPACT_ATOMS: atom_id res chain seq x y z
N MET A 1 -9.56 -16.46 -0.80
CA MET A 1 -10.88 -15.86 -0.50
C MET A 1 -11.83 -15.91 -1.69
N LEU A 2 -11.47 -15.39 -2.87
CA LEU A 2 -12.33 -15.48 -4.07
C LEU A 2 -12.59 -16.93 -4.51
N GLU A 3 -11.59 -17.82 -4.41
CA GLU A 3 -11.80 -19.27 -4.62
C GLU A 3 -12.70 -19.92 -3.55
N LYS A 4 -12.71 -19.42 -2.31
CA LYS A 4 -13.52 -19.95 -1.20
C LYS A 4 -15.02 -19.65 -1.38
N GLU A 5 -15.35 -18.58 -2.09
CA GLU A 5 -16.72 -18.20 -2.45
C GLU A 5 -17.16 -18.75 -3.83
N GLY A 6 -16.36 -19.63 -4.45
CA GLY A 6 -16.69 -20.23 -5.74
C GLY A 6 -16.54 -19.30 -6.93
N VAL A 7 -15.85 -18.16 -6.77
CA VAL A 7 -15.60 -17.20 -7.86
C VAL A 7 -14.30 -17.60 -8.58
N THR A 8 -14.44 -18.40 -9.63
CA THR A 8 -13.33 -18.87 -10.48
C THR A 8 -13.33 -18.18 -11.85
N GLY A 9 -12.14 -17.87 -12.37
CA GLY A 9 -11.95 -17.38 -13.75
C GLY A 9 -12.21 -15.88 -13.96
N ALA A 10 -12.80 -15.52 -15.11
CA ALA A 10 -12.88 -14.14 -15.62
C ALA A 10 -13.59 -13.13 -14.68
N ALA A 11 -14.38 -13.60 -13.71
CA ALA A 11 -15.03 -12.76 -12.71
C ALA A 11 -14.07 -12.22 -11.62
N VAL A 12 -12.89 -12.80 -11.46
CA VAL A 12 -11.88 -12.37 -10.46
C VAL A 12 -11.27 -11.02 -10.83
N ALA A 13 -10.93 -10.82 -12.11
CA ALA A 13 -10.30 -9.60 -12.60
C ALA A 13 -11.08 -8.30 -12.28
N PRO A 14 -12.39 -8.20 -12.56
CA PRO A 14 -13.16 -6.99 -12.23
C PRO A 14 -13.32 -6.77 -10.72
N ILE A 15 -13.38 -7.84 -9.91
CA ILE A 15 -13.47 -7.71 -8.44
C ILE A 15 -12.18 -7.15 -7.86
N VAL A 16 -11.03 -7.70 -8.29
CA VAL A 16 -9.71 -7.18 -7.89
C VAL A 16 -9.54 -5.74 -8.37
N GLY A 17 -9.95 -5.43 -9.60
CA GLY A 17 -9.92 -4.07 -10.14
C GLY A 17 -10.72 -3.07 -9.30
N ARG A 18 -11.96 -3.41 -8.93
CA ARG A 18 -12.80 -2.57 -8.06
C ARG A 18 -12.16 -2.38 -6.68
N ASN A 19 -11.58 -3.42 -6.12
CA ASN A 19 -10.88 -3.35 -4.83
C ASN A 19 -9.66 -2.42 -4.90
N MET A 20 -8.87 -2.49 -5.98
CA MET A 20 -7.75 -1.58 -6.21
C MET A 20 -8.20 -0.12 -6.39
N MET A 21 -9.34 0.11 -7.05
CA MET A 21 -9.93 1.45 -7.16
C MET A 21 -10.32 2.00 -5.78
N LEU A 22 -10.99 1.21 -4.93
CA LEU A 22 -11.36 1.61 -3.58
C LEU A 22 -10.14 1.91 -2.70
N TRP A 23 -9.08 1.11 -2.83
CA TRP A 23 -7.80 1.38 -2.17
C TRP A 23 -7.19 2.71 -2.62
N GLY A 24 -7.21 2.99 -3.92
CA GLY A 24 -6.75 4.26 -4.48
C GLY A 24 -7.57 5.47 -4.01
N VAL A 25 -8.90 5.33 -3.96
CA VAL A 25 -9.80 6.37 -3.44
C VAL A 25 -9.47 6.68 -1.98
N GLY A 26 -9.33 5.65 -1.14
CA GLY A 26 -8.90 5.82 0.25
C GLY A 26 -7.58 6.57 0.36
N GLY A 27 -6.63 6.26 -0.53
CA GLY A 27 -5.35 6.94 -0.59
C GLY A 27 -5.41 8.41 -0.93
N ILE A 28 -6.28 8.82 -1.85
CA ILE A 28 -6.48 10.24 -2.21
C ILE A 28 -6.91 11.03 -0.97
N PHE A 29 -7.89 10.52 -0.23
CA PHE A 29 -8.33 11.12 1.03
C PHE A 29 -7.22 11.08 2.08
N GLY A 30 -6.48 9.99 2.18
CA GLY A 30 -5.32 9.85 3.07
C GLY A 30 -4.26 10.91 2.85
N TYR A 31 -3.96 11.19 1.58
CA TYR A 31 -3.00 12.21 1.17
C TYR A 31 -3.47 13.62 1.51
N ALA A 32 -4.74 13.92 1.24
CA ALA A 32 -5.34 15.21 1.55
C ALA A 32 -5.41 15.48 3.06
N CYS A 33 -5.87 14.50 3.84
CA CYS A 33 -6.00 14.62 5.29
C CYS A 33 -4.65 14.69 6.01
N PHE A 34 -3.60 14.07 5.46
CA PHE A 34 -2.28 14.06 6.09
C PHE A 34 -1.74 15.47 6.36
N GLY A 35 -1.90 16.40 5.41
CA GLY A 35 -1.45 17.79 5.58
C GLY A 35 -2.12 18.49 6.76
N PHE A 36 -3.45 18.43 6.82
CA PHE A 36 -4.23 19.04 7.90
C PHE A 36 -3.90 18.43 9.27
N ILE A 37 -3.72 17.11 9.33
CA ILE A 37 -3.36 16.42 10.57
C ILE A 37 -1.93 16.79 10.99
N ALA A 38 -0.99 16.80 10.04
CA ALA A 38 0.40 17.18 10.29
C ALA A 38 0.55 18.61 10.80
N ASP A 39 -0.30 19.53 10.34
CA ASP A 39 -0.33 20.92 10.81
C ASP A 39 -0.95 21.05 12.21
N LEU A 40 -1.90 20.16 12.56
CA LEU A 40 -2.61 20.22 13.86
C LEU A 40 -1.80 19.61 15.01
N ILE A 41 -1.24 18.40 14.82
CA ILE A 41 -0.54 17.65 15.88
C ILE A 41 0.99 17.62 15.69
N GLY A 42 1.49 18.10 14.56
CA GLY A 42 2.89 18.06 14.19
C GLY A 42 3.25 16.84 13.32
N ARG A 43 4.33 16.96 12.56
CA ARG A 43 4.76 15.95 11.56
C ARG A 43 5.14 14.59 12.15
N ARG A 44 5.95 14.57 13.21
CA ARG A 44 6.42 13.32 13.85
C ARG A 44 5.28 12.44 14.38
N PRO A 45 4.34 12.94 15.21
CA PRO A 45 3.23 12.12 15.69
C PRO A 45 2.28 11.70 14.57
N THR A 46 2.09 12.53 13.54
CA THR A 46 1.26 12.17 12.38
C THR A 46 1.85 11.00 11.60
N ILE A 47 3.18 10.99 11.37
CA ILE A 47 3.86 9.87 10.73
C ILE A 47 3.73 8.59 11.57
N ALA A 48 3.88 8.68 12.89
CA ALA A 48 3.74 7.53 13.79
C ALA A 48 2.30 6.97 13.76
N LEU A 49 1.29 7.83 13.83
CA LEU A 49 -0.12 7.45 13.77
C LEU A 49 -0.45 6.70 12.48
N TYR A 50 0.00 7.22 11.34
CA TYR A 50 -0.24 6.60 10.04
C TYR A 50 0.51 5.27 9.87
N ASN A 51 1.73 5.15 10.41
CA ASN A 51 2.48 3.87 10.41
C ASN A 51 1.79 2.82 11.27
N ILE A 52 1.35 3.17 12.48
CA ILE A 52 0.64 2.26 13.38
C ILE A 52 -0.70 1.83 12.76
N GLY A 53 -1.46 2.78 12.19
CA GLY A 53 -2.71 2.47 11.49
C GLY A 53 -2.51 1.53 10.32
N THR A 54 -1.45 1.73 9.54
CA THR A 54 -1.05 0.83 8.45
C THR A 54 -0.71 -0.57 8.96
N LEU A 55 0.07 -0.68 10.03
CA LEU A 55 0.45 -1.97 10.60
C LEU A 55 -0.76 -2.75 11.12
N ILE A 56 -1.63 -2.10 11.89
CA ILE A 56 -2.83 -2.74 12.47
C ILE A 56 -3.77 -3.19 11.36
N LEU A 57 -4.07 -2.33 10.38
CA LEU A 57 -4.98 -2.69 9.29
C LEU A 57 -4.37 -3.73 8.34
N GLY A 58 -3.06 -3.66 8.08
CA GLY A 58 -2.35 -4.67 7.30
C GLY A 58 -2.41 -6.05 7.97
N LEU A 59 -2.14 -6.11 9.27
CA LEU A 59 -2.27 -7.35 10.06
C LEU A 59 -3.71 -7.85 10.10
N THR A 60 -4.69 -6.95 10.24
CA THR A 60 -6.12 -7.31 10.27
C THR A 60 -6.56 -7.89 8.92
N LEU A 61 -6.16 -7.27 7.81
CA LEU A 61 -6.44 -7.77 6.47
C LEU A 61 -5.78 -9.13 6.20
N PHE A 62 -4.60 -9.38 6.76
CA PHE A 62 -3.87 -10.64 6.55
C PHE A 62 -4.33 -11.77 7.47
N LEU A 63 -4.64 -11.50 8.73
CA LEU A 63 -4.90 -12.52 9.76
C LEU A 63 -6.37 -12.75 10.07
N VAL A 64 -7.23 -11.74 9.90
CA VAL A 64 -8.60 -11.75 10.48
C VAL A 64 -9.69 -11.81 9.40
N VAL A 65 -9.44 -11.23 8.23
CA VAL A 65 -10.47 -11.15 7.19
C VAL A 65 -10.52 -12.47 6.42
N ASP A 66 -11.51 -13.30 6.68
CA ASP A 66 -11.82 -14.48 5.85
C ASP A 66 -13.04 -14.26 4.93
N ASN A 67 -13.76 -13.15 5.10
CA ASN A 67 -15.03 -12.84 4.43
C ASN A 67 -14.91 -11.66 3.43
N MET A 68 -15.60 -11.73 2.29
CA MET A 68 -15.57 -10.66 1.26
C MET A 68 -16.35 -9.39 1.63
N ALA A 69 -17.33 -9.48 2.53
CA ALA A 69 -18.20 -8.35 2.87
C ALA A 69 -17.48 -7.13 3.50
N PRO A 70 -16.60 -7.29 4.53
CA PRO A 70 -15.88 -6.15 5.11
C PRO A 70 -14.62 -5.75 4.35
N TYR A 71 -14.10 -6.63 3.49
CA TYR A 71 -12.84 -6.46 2.76
C TYR A 71 -12.70 -5.11 2.00
N PRO A 72 -13.67 -4.66 1.18
CA PRO A 72 -13.52 -3.42 0.41
C PRO A 72 -13.41 -2.16 1.29
N TYR A 73 -14.12 -2.11 2.41
CA TYR A 73 -14.07 -0.98 3.34
C TYR A 73 -12.74 -0.92 4.10
N LEU A 74 -12.24 -2.09 4.52
CA LEU A 74 -10.92 -2.20 5.14
C LEU A 74 -9.81 -1.83 4.15
N LEU A 75 -9.95 -2.15 2.86
CA LEU A 75 -9.01 -1.73 1.82
C LEU A 75 -8.99 -0.21 1.64
N LEU A 76 -10.14 0.44 1.70
CA LEU A 76 -10.25 1.90 1.61
C LEU A 76 -9.54 2.56 2.80
N LEU A 77 -9.78 2.09 4.02
CA LEU A 77 -9.07 2.54 5.23
C LEU A 77 -7.57 2.24 5.14
N TYR A 78 -7.19 1.05 4.69
CA TYR A 78 -5.79 0.69 4.51
C TYR A 78 -5.10 1.60 3.49
N GLY A 79 -5.76 1.91 2.37
CA GLY A 79 -5.29 2.87 1.38
C GLY A 79 -5.08 4.26 1.96
N PHE A 80 -6.00 4.73 2.81
CA PHE A 80 -5.87 6.02 3.52
C PHE A 80 -4.59 6.09 4.34
N PHE A 81 -4.29 5.07 5.14
CA PHE A 81 -3.10 5.08 5.99
C PHE A 81 -1.80 4.84 5.21
N VAL A 82 -1.78 3.88 4.27
CA VAL A 82 -0.58 3.53 3.50
C VAL A 82 -0.15 4.68 2.59
N LEU A 83 -1.07 5.19 1.77
CA LEU A 83 -0.72 6.22 0.80
C LEU A 83 -0.54 7.57 1.48
N GLY A 84 -1.28 7.83 2.56
CA GLY A 84 -1.09 9.02 3.40
C GLY A 84 0.28 9.06 4.07
N VAL A 85 0.80 7.94 4.61
CA VAL A 85 2.15 7.94 5.23
C VAL A 85 3.25 8.24 4.21
N PHE A 86 3.03 7.89 2.94
CA PHE A 86 4.00 8.14 1.87
C PHE A 86 4.20 9.64 1.62
N SER A 87 3.15 10.45 1.80
CA SER A 87 3.27 11.91 1.75
C SER A 87 4.14 12.43 2.90
N GLY A 88 3.95 11.91 4.11
CA GLY A 88 4.76 12.26 5.27
C GLY A 88 6.25 12.02 5.08
N HIS A 89 6.62 10.86 4.54
CA HIS A 89 8.03 10.53 4.28
C HIS A 89 8.65 11.43 3.20
N ALA A 90 7.90 11.72 2.13
CA ALA A 90 8.37 12.61 1.06
C ALA A 90 8.63 14.04 1.54
N VAL A 91 7.90 14.49 2.55
CA VAL A 91 7.94 15.85 3.06
C VAL A 91 8.86 15.99 4.27
N TYR A 92 9.07 14.93 5.06
CA TYR A 92 9.98 14.90 6.22
C TYR A 92 11.47 14.84 5.83
N ILE A 93 11.83 14.03 4.82
CA ILE A 93 13.21 13.93 4.30
C ILE A 93 13.78 15.32 3.93
N PRO A 94 13.11 16.16 3.13
CA PRO A 94 13.64 17.46 2.74
C PRO A 94 13.74 18.49 3.86
N GLU A 95 13.06 18.32 5.00
CA GLU A 95 13.23 19.20 6.17
C GLU A 95 14.51 18.92 6.95
N LEU A 96 15.03 17.70 6.85
CA LEU A 96 16.26 17.31 7.53
C LEU A 96 17.52 17.80 6.77
N PHE A 97 17.36 18.18 5.50
CA PHE A 97 18.46 18.54 4.61
C PHE A 97 18.50 20.05 4.33
N PRO A 98 19.70 20.68 4.31
CA PRO A 98 19.84 22.07 3.94
C PRO A 98 19.40 22.33 2.49
N THR A 99 18.87 23.52 2.21
CA THR A 99 18.18 23.92 0.95
C THR A 99 18.95 23.58 -0.33
N HIS A 100 20.28 23.58 -0.28
CA HIS A 100 21.14 23.31 -1.44
C HIS A 100 21.16 21.84 -1.90
N VAL A 101 20.88 20.88 -1.01
CA VAL A 101 20.96 19.44 -1.34
C VAL A 101 19.58 18.79 -1.45
N ARG A 102 18.51 19.52 -1.14
CA ARG A 102 17.13 19.01 -1.06
C ARG A 102 16.64 18.35 -2.35
N ALA A 103 16.84 18.99 -3.50
CA ALA A 103 16.36 18.48 -4.79
C ALA A 103 17.09 17.20 -5.20
N THR A 104 18.41 17.14 -4.98
CA THR A 104 19.26 15.99 -5.28
C THR A 104 18.97 14.83 -4.34
N ALA A 105 18.80 15.09 -3.05
CA ALA A 105 18.47 14.09 -2.04
C ALA A 105 17.11 13.44 -2.31
N VAL A 106 16.08 14.24 -2.60
CA VAL A 106 14.74 13.73 -2.94
C VAL A 106 14.79 12.89 -4.22
N SER A 107 15.49 13.35 -5.25
CA SER A 107 15.63 12.61 -6.52
C SER A 107 16.39 11.30 -6.34
N PHE A 108 17.46 11.30 -5.54
CA PHE A 108 18.26 10.11 -5.25
C PHE A 108 17.46 9.09 -4.42
N CYS A 109 16.81 9.51 -3.34
CA CYS A 109 15.99 8.63 -2.51
C CYS A 109 14.81 8.05 -3.30
N ASN A 110 14.09 8.87 -4.06
CA ASN A 110 12.94 8.42 -4.85
C ASN A 110 13.37 7.51 -6.03
N GLY A 111 14.45 7.86 -6.72
CA GLY A 111 15.02 7.05 -7.80
C GLY A 111 15.54 5.71 -7.29
N GLY A 112 16.33 5.73 -6.20
CA GLY A 112 16.89 4.53 -5.58
C GLY A 112 15.81 3.61 -5.02
N ALA A 113 14.79 4.15 -4.35
CA ALA A 113 13.65 3.36 -3.87
C ALA A 113 12.92 2.66 -5.01
N ARG A 114 12.77 3.32 -6.18
CA ARG A 114 12.17 2.69 -7.37
C ARG A 114 13.03 1.59 -7.94
N VAL A 115 14.36 1.77 -8.02
CA VAL A 115 15.28 0.71 -8.47
C VAL A 115 15.13 -0.52 -7.59
N ILE A 116 15.12 -0.34 -6.26
CA ILE A 116 14.92 -1.44 -5.31
C ILE A 116 13.55 -2.10 -5.49
N THR A 117 12.48 -1.31 -5.61
CA THR A 117 11.10 -1.81 -5.74
C THR A 117 10.91 -2.57 -7.06
N SER A 118 11.60 -2.21 -8.14
CA SER A 118 11.56 -2.92 -9.42
C SER A 118 12.07 -4.36 -9.33
N PHE A 119 12.92 -4.68 -8.35
CA PHE A 119 13.31 -6.07 -8.06
C PHE A 119 12.23 -6.86 -7.32
N GLY A 120 11.25 -6.20 -6.71
CA GLY A 120 10.16 -6.83 -5.95
C GLY A 120 9.37 -7.87 -6.77
N PRO A 121 8.86 -7.53 -7.97
CA PRO A 121 8.18 -8.50 -8.83
C PRO A 121 9.08 -9.66 -9.27
N LEU A 122 10.38 -9.41 -9.48
CA LEU A 122 11.36 -10.45 -9.83
C LEU A 122 11.53 -11.45 -8.68
N VAL A 123 11.69 -10.97 -7.45
CA VAL A 123 11.78 -11.81 -6.26
C VAL A 123 10.46 -12.55 -6.01
N ALA A 124 9.32 -11.88 -6.17
CA ALA A 124 8.01 -12.51 -6.04
C ALA A 124 7.79 -13.62 -7.08
N GLY A 125 8.21 -13.41 -8.33
CA GLY A 125 8.16 -14.42 -9.39
C GLY A 125 9.10 -15.61 -9.12
N LEU A 126 10.31 -15.35 -8.63
CA LEU A 126 11.28 -16.38 -8.25
C LEU A 126 10.81 -17.21 -7.05
N LEU A 127 10.10 -16.60 -6.09
CA LEU A 127 9.52 -17.30 -4.94
C LEU A 127 8.21 -18.02 -5.30
N ALA A 128 7.44 -17.54 -6.29
CA ALA A 128 6.25 -18.22 -6.76
C ALA A 128 6.56 -19.59 -7.40
N ALA A 129 7.74 -19.75 -8.03
CA ALA A 129 8.16 -20.99 -8.66
C ALA A 129 8.31 -22.19 -7.69
N PRO A 130 9.00 -22.08 -6.54
CA PRO A 130 9.11 -23.18 -5.57
C PRO A 130 7.86 -23.38 -4.68
N PHE A 131 7.04 -22.34 -4.44
CA PHE A 131 5.86 -22.42 -3.56
C PHE A 131 4.53 -22.72 -4.27
N GLY A 132 4.57 -23.15 -5.55
CA GLY A 132 3.39 -23.64 -6.26
C GLY A 132 2.46 -22.56 -6.84
N GLY A 133 2.98 -21.34 -7.04
CA GLY A 133 2.31 -20.26 -7.77
C GLY A 133 2.33 -20.50 -9.29
N ASN A 134 1.77 -21.62 -9.75
CA ASN A 134 1.60 -21.88 -11.17
C ASN A 134 0.46 -21.00 -11.70
N PHE A 135 0.80 -19.95 -12.44
CA PHE A 135 -0.15 -19.16 -13.24
C PHE A 135 -0.68 -19.94 -14.47
N THR A 136 -0.39 -21.24 -14.59
CA THR A 136 -0.60 -22.06 -15.80
C THR A 136 -1.25 -23.44 -15.59
N SER A 137 -1.80 -23.78 -14.41
CA SER A 137 -2.55 -25.04 -14.25
C SER A 137 -4.06 -24.78 -14.13
N PRO A 138 -4.87 -25.15 -15.15
CA PRO A 138 -6.28 -25.45 -14.93
C PRO A 138 -6.32 -26.71 -14.05
N ARG A 139 -6.77 -26.57 -12.81
CA ARG A 139 -6.99 -27.73 -11.93
C ARG A 139 -8.37 -28.30 -12.26
N HIS A 140 -8.36 -29.50 -12.85
CA HIS A 140 -9.50 -30.42 -12.88
C HIS A 140 -9.78 -30.97 -11.48
#